data_AF-A0A346CCH9-F1
#
_entry.id   AF-A0A346CCH9-F1
#
_cell.length_a   1.000
_cell.length_b   1.000
_cell.length_c   1.000
_cell.angle_alpha   90.00
_cell.angle_beta   90.00
_cell.angle_gamma   90.00
#
_symmetry.space_group_name_H-M   'P 1'
#
loop_
_entity.id
_entity.type
_entity.pdbx_description
1 polymer ?
#
loop_
_entity_poly.entity_id
_entity_poly.type
_entity_poly.pdbx_seq_one_letter_code
_entity_poly.pdbx_strand_id
1 'polypeptide(L)'
;MFTSAGLDATVQALIHHSVPVLIAQPGTPRLKYESFIEQQAKTPHVDEDFLAALKEQDPGVALLDLYVVSKTKASFQGSSDLRDRAGASLGISNQQIPKARFAALDAFFTARNDVAHRLDMENVGQSTTKPLTKIRAQQDVLQMCDQALLLVRELVKETAVNLAASR
;
A
#
# COMPACT_ATOMS: atom_id res chain seq x y z
N MET A 1 -15.29 3.85 -6.92
CA MET A 1 -15.59 3.96 -5.47
C MET A 1 -14.63 4.98 -4.89
N PHE A 2 -15.06 6.18 -4.50
CA PHE A 2 -14.14 7.21 -3.99
C PHE A 2 -13.37 6.79 -2.73
N THR A 3 -13.94 5.88 -1.93
CA THR A 3 -13.30 5.27 -0.76
C THR A 3 -11.98 4.57 -1.06
N SER A 4 -11.76 4.06 -2.28
CA SER A 4 -10.47 3.45 -2.65
C SER A 4 -9.36 4.48 -2.78
N ALA A 5 -9.65 5.63 -3.40
CA ALA A 5 -8.68 6.72 -3.49
C ALA A 5 -8.34 7.27 -2.09
N GLY A 6 -9.34 7.37 -1.21
CA GLY A 6 -9.12 7.75 0.18
C GLY A 6 -8.25 6.75 0.96
N LEU A 7 -8.47 5.44 0.76
CA LEU A 7 -7.62 4.39 1.34
C LEU A 7 -6.18 4.49 0.82
N ASP A 8 -6.01 4.55 -0.50
CA ASP A 8 -4.69 4.66 -1.15
C ASP A 8 -3.93 5.86 -0.60
N ALA A 9 -4.53 7.06 -0.68
CA ALA A 9 -3.89 8.30 -0.25
C ALA A 9 -3.53 8.29 1.24
N THR A 10 -4.44 7.81 2.10
CA THR A 10 -4.20 7.77 3.55
C THR A 10 -3.06 6.82 3.89
N VAL A 11 -3.05 5.62 3.30
CA VAL A 11 -2.01 4.63 3.58
C VAL A 11 -0.67 5.05 3.00
N GLN A 12 -0.65 5.65 1.80
CA GLN A 12 0.57 6.22 1.21
C GLN A 12 1.15 7.34 2.07
N ALA A 13 0.31 8.26 2.56
CA ALA A 13 0.74 9.32 3.48
C ALA A 13 1.27 8.74 4.80
N LEU A 14 0.60 7.72 5.35
CA LEU A 14 1.03 7.05 6.57
C LEU A 14 2.41 6.41 6.40
N ILE A 15 2.66 5.74 5.27
CA ILE A 15 3.96 5.18 4.90
C ILE A 15 4.99 6.30 4.81
N HIS A 16 4.72 7.34 4.02
CA HIS A 16 5.65 8.45 3.77
C HIS A 16 6.14 9.11 5.06
N HIS A 17 5.25 9.33 6.02
CA HIS A 17 5.60 10.01 7.27
C HIS A 17 6.12 9.08 8.37
N SER A 18 5.70 7.82 8.40
CA SER A 18 6.01 6.93 9.54
C SER A 18 7.21 6.05 9.29
N VAL A 19 7.40 5.58 8.05
CA VAL A 19 8.47 4.63 7.71
C VAL A 19 9.88 5.15 8.00
N PRO A 20 10.22 6.42 7.70
CA PRO A 20 11.53 6.97 8.06
C PRO A 20 11.87 6.86 9.55
N VAL A 21 10.88 7.09 10.41
CA VAL A 21 11.05 6.99 11.87
C VAL A 21 11.13 5.52 12.31
N LEU A 22 10.27 4.67 11.77
CA LEU A 22 10.19 3.25 12.16
C LEU A 22 11.42 2.43 11.72
N ILE A 23 12.07 2.78 10.62
CA ILE A 23 13.30 2.13 10.15
C ILE A 23 14.52 2.52 11.00
N ALA A 24 14.48 3.65 11.70
CA ALA A 24 15.59 4.06 12.55
C ALA A 24 15.82 3.10 13.73
N GLN A 25 14.82 2.28 14.07
CA GLN A 25 14.87 1.32 15.17
C GLN A 25 14.98 -0.13 14.68
N PRO A 26 15.59 -1.04 15.46
CA PRO A 26 15.56 -2.46 15.15
C PRO A 26 14.12 -3.00 15.10
N GLY A 27 13.79 -3.77 14.07
CA GLY A 27 12.47 -4.37 13.94
C GLY A 27 12.10 -4.75 12.51
N THR A 28 10.86 -5.20 12.32
CA THR A 28 10.34 -5.59 10.99
C THR A 28 10.48 -4.49 9.93
N PRO A 29 10.17 -3.20 10.21
CA PRO A 29 10.37 -2.13 9.22
C PRO A 29 11.82 -2.04 8.73
N ARG A 30 12.79 -2.07 9.65
CA ARG A 30 14.22 -2.05 9.33
C ARG A 30 14.63 -3.25 8.48
N LEU A 31 14.22 -4.46 8.87
CA LEU A 31 14.52 -5.68 8.11
C LEU A 31 13.94 -5.64 6.70
N LYS A 32 12.75 -5.05 6.52
CA LYS A 32 12.12 -4.88 5.20
C LYS A 32 12.84 -3.86 4.34
N TYR A 33 13.39 -2.81 4.94
CA TYR A 33 14.25 -1.86 4.25
C TYR A 33 15.57 -2.52 3.82
N GLU A 34 16.25 -3.22 4.72
CA GLU A 34 17.50 -3.93 4.43
C GLU A 34 17.30 -4.98 3.33
N SER A 35 16.20 -5.75 3.40
CA SER A 35 15.83 -6.71 2.36
C SER A 35 15.63 -6.04 0.99
N PHE A 36 15.08 -4.82 0.96
CA PHE A 36 14.92 -4.06 -0.28
C PHE A 36 16.27 -3.65 -0.86
N ILE A 37 17.19 -3.14 -0.02
CA ILE A 37 18.54 -2.76 -0.44
C ILE A 37 19.30 -3.99 -0.96
N GLU A 38 19.23 -5.12 -0.26
CA GLU A 38 19.85 -6.37 -0.71
C GLU A 38 19.30 -6.84 -2.06
N GLN A 39 17.99 -6.75 -2.28
CA GLN A 39 17.38 -7.14 -3.55
C GLN A 39 17.85 -6.25 -4.69
N GLN A 40 17.91 -4.93 -4.47
CA GLN A 40 18.43 -3.99 -5.47
C GLN A 40 19.89 -4.29 -5.82
N ALA A 41 20.74 -4.55 -4.81
CA ALA A 41 22.15 -4.84 -5.00
C ALA A 41 22.43 -6.20 -5.68
N LYS A 42 21.54 -7.19 -5.48
CA LYS A 42 21.69 -8.54 -6.07
C LYS A 42 21.07 -8.66 -7.47
N THR A 43 20.37 -7.64 -7.96
CA THR A 43 19.72 -7.70 -9.27
C THR A 43 20.77 -7.71 -10.38
N PRO A 44 20.66 -8.58 -11.42
CA PRO A 44 21.64 -8.65 -12.51
C PRO A 44 21.85 -7.33 -13.27
N HIS A 45 20.81 -6.49 -13.30
CA HIS A 45 20.86 -5.13 -13.83
C HIS A 45 20.41 -4.19 -12.71
N VAL A 46 21.35 -3.40 -12.18
CA VAL A 46 21.06 -2.47 -11.09
C VAL A 46 20.19 -1.33 -11.63
N ASP A 47 19.11 -1.01 -10.91
CA ASP A 47 18.18 0.06 -11.26
C ASP A 47 18.89 1.43 -11.30
N GLU A 48 18.59 2.25 -12.31
CA GLU A 48 19.19 3.57 -12.47
C GLU A 48 18.85 4.50 -11.31
N ASP A 49 17.63 4.44 -10.78
CA ASP A 49 17.19 5.25 -9.64
C ASP A 49 17.95 4.85 -8.37
N PHE A 50 18.28 3.56 -8.23
CA PHE A 50 19.10 3.07 -7.13
C PHE A 50 20.55 3.54 -7.25
N LEU A 51 21.14 3.51 -8.45
CA LEU A 51 22.48 4.04 -8.70
C LEU A 51 22.54 5.57 -8.53
N ALA A 52 21.48 6.28 -8.89
CA ALA A 52 21.36 7.72 -8.69
C ALA A 52 21.33 8.04 -7.19
N ALA A 53 20.48 7.35 -6.41
CA ALA A 53 20.40 7.53 -4.96
C ALA A 53 21.74 7.28 -4.25
N LEU A 54 22.55 6.32 -4.72
CA LEU A 54 23.89 6.07 -4.17
C LEU A 54 24.92 7.18 -4.44
N LYS A 55 24.70 8.01 -5.46
CA LYS A 55 25.60 9.11 -5.85
C LYS A 55 25.23 10.45 -5.22
N GLU A 56 24.09 10.52 -4.54
CA GLU A 56 23.64 11.72 -3.83
C GLU A 56 24.56 12.10 -2.68
N GLN A 57 24.49 13.36 -2.24
CA GLN A 57 25.31 13.86 -1.13
C GLN A 57 25.03 13.11 0.18
N ASP A 58 23.78 12.73 0.41
CA ASP A 58 23.36 11.84 1.50
C ASP A 58 22.65 10.60 0.91
N PRO A 59 23.42 9.53 0.60
CA PRO A 59 22.85 8.31 0.07
C PRO A 59 21.85 7.64 1.02
N GLY A 60 21.99 7.85 2.33
CA GLY A 60 21.12 7.25 3.33
C GLY A 60 19.69 7.77 3.21
N VAL A 61 19.55 9.09 3.10
CA VAL A 61 18.25 9.75 2.87
C VAL A 61 17.68 9.38 1.50
N ALA A 62 18.50 9.45 0.45
CA ALA A 62 18.04 9.16 -0.92
C ALA A 62 17.55 7.71 -1.10
N LEU A 63 18.24 6.73 -0.50
CA LEU A 63 17.82 5.33 -0.53
C LEU A 63 16.54 5.07 0.27
N LEU A 64 16.36 5.79 1.38
CA LEU A 64 15.14 5.73 2.17
C LEU A 64 13.94 6.31 1.40
N ASP A 65 14.12 7.44 0.73
CA ASP A 65 13.09 8.04 -0.12
C ASP A 65 12.74 7.10 -1.28
N LEU A 66 13.74 6.50 -1.93
CA LEU A 66 13.52 5.49 -2.96
C LEU A 66 12.73 4.28 -2.43
N TYR A 67 13.03 3.83 -1.20
CA TYR A 67 12.27 2.78 -0.55
C TYR A 67 10.81 3.20 -0.32
N VAL A 68 10.57 4.39 0.22
CA VAL A 68 9.21 4.92 0.44
C VAL A 68 8.44 4.99 -0.88
N VAL A 69 9.06 5.56 -1.93
CA VAL A 69 8.46 5.62 -3.28
C VAL A 69 8.14 4.22 -3.79
N SER A 70 9.00 3.22 -3.59
CA SER A 70 8.71 1.84 -4.00
C SER A 70 7.45 1.26 -3.35
N LYS A 71 7.07 1.74 -2.16
CA LYS A 71 5.86 1.29 -1.43
C LYS A 71 4.61 2.08 -1.77
N THR A 72 4.76 3.29 -2.31
CA THR A 72 3.65 4.24 -2.53
C THR A 72 3.38 4.55 -4.00
N LYS A 73 4.32 4.26 -4.92
CA LYS A 73 4.21 4.60 -6.36
C LYS A 73 2.96 4.06 -7.03
N ALA A 74 2.55 2.84 -6.68
CA ALA A 74 1.34 2.22 -7.21
C ALA A 74 0.23 2.22 -6.16
N SER A 75 -1.03 2.36 -6.59
CA SER A 75 -2.18 2.06 -5.74
C SER A 75 -2.17 0.60 -5.28
N PHE A 76 -2.79 0.32 -4.14
CA PHE A 76 -2.93 -1.04 -3.64
C PHE A 76 -3.92 -1.82 -4.51
N GLN A 77 -3.48 -2.99 -5.01
CA GLN A 77 -4.28 -3.77 -5.97
C GLN A 77 -5.14 -4.85 -5.30
N GLY A 78 -4.84 -5.18 -4.05
CA GLY A 78 -5.52 -6.23 -3.30
C GLY A 78 -5.17 -6.21 -1.81
N SER A 79 -5.89 -7.03 -1.03
CA SER A 79 -5.71 -7.16 0.42
C SER A 79 -4.31 -7.65 0.80
N SER A 80 -3.77 -8.62 0.06
CA SER A 80 -2.41 -9.14 0.28
C SER A 80 -1.35 -8.09 0.02
N ASP A 81 -1.49 -7.31 -1.05
CA ASP A 81 -0.59 -6.18 -1.36
C ASP A 81 -0.67 -5.12 -0.25
N LEU A 82 -1.87 -4.76 0.20
CA LEU A 82 -2.04 -3.84 1.33
C LEU A 82 -1.37 -4.36 2.61
N ARG A 83 -1.53 -5.64 2.93
CA ARG A 83 -0.88 -6.27 4.10
C ARG A 83 0.63 -6.30 3.97
N ASP A 84 1.13 -6.85 2.87
CA ASP A 84 2.54 -7.18 2.70
C ASP A 84 3.38 -5.96 2.37
N ARG A 85 2.79 -4.97 1.66
CA ARG A 85 3.45 -3.71 1.32
C ARG A 85 3.26 -2.67 2.40
N ALA A 86 2.03 -2.33 2.77
CA ALA A 86 1.79 -1.29 3.78
C ALA A 86 1.97 -1.81 5.20
N GLY A 87 1.26 -2.89 5.56
CA GLY A 87 1.30 -3.45 6.92
C GLY A 87 2.72 -3.80 7.35
N ALA A 88 3.50 -4.48 6.51
CA ALA A 88 4.87 -4.84 6.85
C ALA A 88 5.82 -3.63 6.96
N SER A 89 5.71 -2.65 6.06
CA SER A 89 6.54 -1.43 6.13
C SER A 89 6.21 -0.57 7.36
N LEU A 90 4.97 -0.60 7.82
CA LEU A 90 4.52 0.07 9.05
C LEU A 90 4.78 -0.75 10.33
N GLY A 91 5.35 -1.96 10.21
CA GLY A 91 5.65 -2.84 11.34
C GLY A 91 4.40 -3.44 11.98
N ILE A 92 3.29 -3.52 11.26
CA ILE A 92 2.03 -4.08 11.76
C ILE A 92 2.17 -5.61 11.85
N SER A 93 2.04 -6.12 13.08
CA SER A 93 2.03 -7.55 13.34
C SER A 93 0.63 -8.16 13.13
N ASN A 94 0.57 -9.49 12.97
CA ASN A 94 -0.69 -10.22 12.90
C ASN A 94 -1.50 -10.19 14.22
N GLN A 95 -0.86 -9.83 15.34
CA GLN A 95 -1.54 -9.62 16.62
C GLN A 95 -2.27 -8.27 16.64
N GLN A 96 -1.70 -7.24 16.02
CA GLN A 96 -2.31 -5.90 15.93
C GLN A 96 -3.45 -5.88 14.91
N ILE A 97 -3.19 -6.37 13.70
CA ILE A 97 -4.20 -6.48 12.65
C ILE A 97 -4.11 -7.88 12.03
N PRO A 98 -5.08 -8.78 12.32
CA PRO A 98 -5.07 -10.13 11.79
C PRO A 98 -5.14 -10.18 10.26
N LYS A 99 -4.49 -11.16 9.63
CA LYS A 99 -4.57 -11.42 8.18
C LYS A 99 -6.00 -11.46 7.63
N ALA A 100 -6.92 -12.07 8.39
CA ALA A 100 -8.34 -12.16 8.02
C ALA A 100 -9.01 -10.78 7.87
N ARG A 101 -8.53 -9.78 8.60
CA ARG A 101 -9.04 -8.41 8.53
C ARG A 101 -8.73 -7.76 7.18
N PHE A 102 -7.53 -7.98 6.65
CA PHE A 102 -7.16 -7.54 5.29
C PHE A 102 -7.98 -8.29 4.24
N ALA A 103 -8.09 -9.62 4.38
CA ALA A 103 -8.86 -10.47 3.44
C ALA A 103 -10.34 -10.08 3.36
N ALA A 104 -10.91 -9.49 4.41
CA ALA A 104 -12.27 -8.94 4.38
C ALA A 104 -12.48 -7.83 3.33
N LEU A 105 -11.40 -7.24 2.78
CA LEU A 105 -11.44 -6.27 1.68
C LEU A 105 -11.33 -6.88 0.29
N ASP A 106 -11.27 -8.21 0.12
CA ASP A 106 -11.13 -8.84 -1.20
C ASP A 106 -12.27 -8.46 -2.14
N ALA A 107 -13.50 -8.43 -1.62
CA ALA A 107 -14.68 -7.99 -2.38
C ALA A 107 -14.57 -6.50 -2.78
N PHE A 108 -14.04 -5.66 -1.88
CA PHE A 108 -13.82 -4.24 -2.12
C PHE A 108 -12.78 -4.01 -3.23
N PHE A 109 -11.63 -4.69 -3.19
CA PHE A 109 -10.60 -4.57 -4.23
C PHE A 109 -11.07 -5.14 -5.56
N THR A 110 -11.80 -6.25 -5.56
CA THR A 110 -12.45 -6.78 -6.77
C THR A 110 -13.37 -5.73 -7.38
N ALA A 111 -14.22 -5.10 -6.56
CA ALA A 111 -15.13 -4.06 -7.02
C ALA A 111 -14.42 -2.80 -7.53
N ARG A 112 -13.34 -2.37 -6.87
CA ARG A 112 -12.48 -1.27 -7.34
C ARG A 112 -11.87 -1.61 -8.70
N ASN A 113 -11.28 -2.78 -8.85
CA ASN A 113 -10.55 -3.17 -10.05
C ASN A 113 -11.51 -3.32 -11.25
N ASP A 114 -12.73 -3.85 -11.02
CA ASP A 114 -13.79 -3.87 -12.04
C ASP A 114 -14.15 -2.45 -12.53
N VAL A 115 -14.25 -1.49 -11.60
CA VAL A 115 -14.56 -0.09 -11.94
C VAL A 115 -13.41 0.56 -12.67
N ALA A 116 -12.17 0.39 -12.20
CA ALA A 116 -10.97 0.93 -12.83
C ALA A 116 -10.80 0.41 -14.26
N HIS A 117 -10.90 -0.91 -14.45
CA HIS A 117 -10.81 -1.53 -15.78
C HIS A 117 -11.87 -0.98 -16.74
N ARG A 118 -13.08 -0.65 -16.25
CA ARG A 118 -14.13 -0.08 -17.12
C ARG A 118 -13.87 1.38 -17.48
N LEU A 119 -13.30 2.16 -16.57
CA LEU A 119 -12.89 3.54 -16.84
C LEU A 119 -11.67 3.58 -17.78
N ASP A 120 -10.74 2.62 -17.67
CA ASP A 120 -9.58 2.48 -18.56
C ASP A 120 -9.95 1.97 -19.96
N MET A 121 -11.14 1.37 -20.16
CA MET A 121 -11.62 0.88 -21.45
C MET A 121 -12.09 2.00 -22.41
N GLU A 122 -11.58 3.21 -22.28
CA GLU A 122 -11.73 4.29 -23.26
C GLU A 122 -10.78 4.11 -24.46
N ASN A 123 -10.93 2.99 -25.17
CA ASN A 123 -10.82 3.02 -26.63
C ASN A 123 -12.17 3.52 -27.15
N VAL A 124 -12.28 4.83 -27.32
CA VAL A 124 -13.49 5.63 -27.63
C VAL A 124 -14.20 5.23 -28.95
N GLY A 125 -13.69 4.25 -29.70
CA GLY A 125 -14.23 3.85 -31.01
C GLY A 125 -15.25 2.70 -31.02
N GLN A 126 -15.39 1.91 -29.95
CA GLN A 126 -16.28 0.75 -29.96
C GLN A 126 -17.07 0.63 -28.66
N SER A 127 -18.34 1.06 -28.70
CA SER A 127 -19.33 0.80 -27.65
C SER A 127 -19.65 -0.70 -27.57
N THR A 128 -18.75 -1.48 -26.98
CA THR A 128 -18.94 -2.89 -26.62
C THR A 128 -19.04 -3.06 -25.10
N THR A 129 -19.51 -2.01 -24.40
CA THR A 129 -19.62 -1.99 -22.94
C THR A 129 -20.55 -3.12 -22.49
N LYS A 130 -19.96 -4.26 -22.11
CA LYS A 130 -20.71 -5.37 -21.53
C LYS A 130 -21.53 -4.84 -20.35
N PRO A 131 -22.82 -5.21 -20.23
CA PRO A 131 -23.64 -4.85 -19.08
C PRO A 131 -22.93 -5.23 -17.77
N LEU A 132 -23.24 -4.53 -16.67
CA LEU A 132 -22.78 -4.95 -15.35
C LEU A 132 -23.23 -6.40 -15.10
N THR A 133 -22.30 -7.36 -15.23
CA THR A 133 -22.58 -8.77 -14.97
C THR A 133 -22.86 -9.02 -13.48
N LYS A 134 -22.40 -8.12 -12.61
CA LYS A 134 -22.70 -8.10 -11.17
C LYS A 134 -23.29 -6.75 -10.78
N ILE A 135 -24.62 -6.68 -10.72
CA ILE A 135 -25.32 -5.61 -10.01
C ILE A 135 -25.11 -5.89 -8.52
N ARG A 136 -24.49 -4.94 -7.82
CA ARG A 136 -24.24 -5.04 -6.37
C ARG A 136 -25.41 -4.40 -5.63
N ALA A 137 -25.85 -4.99 -4.53
CA ALA A 137 -26.85 -4.35 -3.70
C ALA A 137 -26.23 -3.11 -3.04
N GLN A 138 -27.05 -2.08 -2.78
CA GLN A 138 -26.61 -0.88 -2.08
C GLN A 138 -25.97 -1.23 -0.72
N GLN A 139 -26.54 -2.20 -0.02
CA GLN A 139 -26.02 -2.65 1.28
C GLN A 139 -24.60 -3.22 1.17
N ASP A 140 -24.29 -3.98 0.11
CA ASP A 140 -22.95 -4.52 -0.11
C ASP A 140 -21.94 -3.39 -0.33
N VAL A 141 -22.33 -2.37 -1.08
CA VAL A 141 -21.49 -1.19 -1.36
C VAL A 141 -21.19 -0.41 -0.07
N LEU A 142 -22.21 -0.19 0.77
CA LEU A 142 -22.05 0.45 2.07
C LEU A 142 -21.09 -0.35 2.96
N GLN A 143 -21.33 -1.66 3.10
CA GLN A 143 -20.50 -2.51 3.92
C GLN A 143 -19.04 -2.53 3.44
N MET A 144 -18.81 -2.61 2.12
CA MET A 144 -17.45 -2.54 1.56
C MET A 144 -16.75 -1.21 1.89
N CYS A 145 -17.46 -0.08 1.80
CA CYS A 145 -16.92 1.22 2.17
C CYS A 145 -16.58 1.30 3.66
N ASP A 146 -17.50 0.88 4.53
CA ASP A 146 -17.30 0.90 5.98
C ASP A 146 -16.11 0.03 6.39
N GLN A 147 -16.01 -1.17 5.81
CA GLN A 147 -14.90 -2.08 6.10
C GLN A 147 -13.55 -1.47 5.70
N ALA A 148 -13.48 -0.76 4.56
CA ALA A 148 -12.28 -0.08 4.11
C ALA A 148 -11.88 1.06 5.07
N LEU A 149 -12.83 1.91 5.45
CA LEU A 149 -12.59 3.02 6.39
C LEU A 149 -12.17 2.51 7.77
N LEU A 150 -12.79 1.44 8.26
CA LEU A 150 -12.43 0.82 9.54
C LEU A 150 -11.00 0.25 9.50
N LEU A 151 -10.58 -0.40 8.40
CA LEU A 151 -9.21 -0.89 8.29
C LEU A 151 -8.20 0.26 8.25
N VAL A 152 -8.50 1.34 7.53
CA VAL A 152 -7.64 2.53 7.51
C VAL A 152 -7.48 3.10 8.91
N ARG A 153 -8.58 3.21 9.67
CA ARG A 153 -8.54 3.63 11.08
C ARG A 153 -7.65 2.71 11.92
N GLU A 154 -7.76 1.40 11.77
CA GLU A 154 -6.93 0.42 12.47
C GLU A 154 -5.45 0.59 12.11
N LEU A 155 -5.11 0.74 10.82
CA LEU A 155 -3.74 0.97 10.36
C LEU A 155 -3.14 2.24 10.99
N VAL A 156 -3.89 3.35 10.99
CA VAL A 156 -3.44 4.60 11.62
C VAL A 156 -3.20 4.40 13.11
N LYS A 157 -4.15 3.77 13.82
CA LYS A 157 -4.05 3.53 15.26
C LYS A 157 -2.82 2.69 15.62
N GLU A 158 -2.64 1.55 14.97
CA GLU A 158 -1.56 0.63 15.29
C GLU A 158 -0.19 1.15 14.82
N THR A 159 -0.14 1.95 13.75
CA THR A 159 1.07 2.69 13.38
C THR A 159 1.44 3.72 14.46
N ALA A 160 0.47 4.42 15.03
CA ALA A 160 0.74 5.36 16.12
C ALA A 160 1.31 4.64 17.36
N VAL A 161 0.83 3.43 17.67
CA VAL A 161 1.41 2.58 18.74
C VAL A 161 2.87 2.26 18.43
N ASN A 162 3.18 1.82 17.20
CA ASN A 162 4.55 1.49 16.79
C ASN A 162 5.49 2.71 16.86
N LEU A 163 5.00 3.89 16.43
CA LEU A 163 5.76 5.14 16.52
C LEU A 163 6.01 5.56 17.97
N ALA A 164 5.04 5.40 18.86
CA ALA A 164 5.20 5.71 20.27
C ALA A 164 6.23 4.79 20.95
N ALA A 165 6.31 3.52 20.54
CA ALA A 165 7.32 2.58 21.01
C ALA A 165 8.72 2.82 20.42
N SER A 166 8.84 3.69 19.41
CA SER A 166 10.11 4.02 18.73
C SER A 166 10.79 5.28 19.29
N ARG A 167 10.20 5.90 20.31
CA ARG A 167 10.74 7.05 21.06
C ARG A 167 11.52 6.56 22.28
#